data_AF-A0A520CNT3-F1
#
_entry.id   AF-A0A520CNT3-F1
#
_cell.length_a   1.000
_cell.length_b   1.000
_cell.length_c   1.000
_cell.angle_alpha   90.00
_cell.angle_beta   90.00
_cell.angle_gamma   90.00
#
_symmetry.space_group_name_H-M   'P 1'
#
loop_
_entity.id
_entity.type
_entity.pdbx_description
1 polymer ?
#
loop_
_entity_poly.entity_id
_entity_poly.type
_entity_poly.pdbx_seq_one_letter_code
_entity_poly.pdbx_strand_id
1 'polypeptide(L)'
;MKSVYFLILIGAFSTILGCNKFKSDHHEAELSDEYATNLTAKSILQYADQIDKNSLKLDKNTSLVYMIGDLSFYVEKYTENGKTVLIAEHAYNGGASNTVKEYYFRNDSLILEKINNQLSNDDGKIIKNSRTYLRSNTVFKTENRTAASVEAINSLPYIDVPLSLNNKADKTYLENVKTLNDVLNGSDKFEMVFENITTYPDSRYIILKSKIQNSYSASILVKEKDQFIDSLLNSPIDFKDQKLNLKWRIQDKEAVYVPVNNNTSANGLNR
;
A
#
# COMPACT_ATOMS: atom_id res chain seq x y z
N MET A 1 -71.78 21.61 17.91
CA MET A 1 -70.56 21.06 18.52
C MET A 1 -70.31 19.58 18.17
N LYS A 2 -70.55 19.14 16.92
CA LYS A 2 -70.23 17.76 16.48
C LYS A 2 -69.28 17.70 15.27
N SER A 3 -69.02 18.81 14.60
CA SER A 3 -68.17 18.87 13.41
C SER A 3 -66.70 19.22 13.68
N VAL A 4 -66.37 19.71 14.87
CA VAL A 4 -64.98 20.07 15.26
C VAL A 4 -64.20 18.82 15.72
N TYR A 5 -64.87 17.85 16.33
CA TYR A 5 -64.25 16.58 16.75
C TYR A 5 -63.86 15.67 15.59
N PHE A 6 -64.52 15.79 14.43
CA PHE A 6 -64.23 14.97 13.26
C PHE A 6 -62.94 15.39 12.54
N LEU A 7 -62.61 16.69 12.57
CA LEU A 7 -61.38 17.24 11.96
C LEU A 7 -60.11 16.93 12.79
N ILE A 8 -60.24 16.83 14.11
CA ILE A 8 -59.11 16.46 15.00
C ILE A 8 -58.79 14.96 14.87
N LEU A 9 -59.80 14.11 14.62
CA LEU A 9 -59.59 12.66 14.48
C LEU A 9 -58.88 12.30 13.15
N ILE A 10 -59.13 13.05 12.07
CA ILE A 10 -58.49 12.83 10.76
C ILE A 10 -57.03 13.32 10.77
N GLY A 11 -56.71 14.40 11.49
CA GLY A 11 -55.33 14.87 11.65
C GLY A 11 -54.43 13.90 12.44
N ALA A 12 -55.01 13.18 13.42
CA ALA A 12 -54.26 12.23 14.26
C ALA A 12 -54.00 10.88 13.57
N PHE A 13 -54.76 10.49 12.54
CA PHE A 13 -54.55 9.23 11.81
C PHE A 13 -53.52 9.34 10.68
N SER A 14 -53.23 10.56 10.21
CA SER A 14 -52.28 10.82 9.12
C SER A 14 -50.80 10.71 9.53
N THR A 15 -50.49 10.70 10.83
CA THR A 15 -49.12 10.64 11.35
C THR A 15 -48.65 9.22 11.71
N ILE A 16 -49.53 8.22 11.68
CA ILE A 16 -49.22 6.84 12.10
C ILE A 16 -48.87 5.92 10.90
N LEU A 17 -49.11 6.36 9.67
CA LEU A 17 -48.80 5.60 8.45
C LEU A 17 -47.48 6.00 7.77
N GLY A 18 -46.70 6.92 8.37
CA GLY A 18 -45.46 7.46 7.80
C GLY A 18 -44.14 6.87 8.29
N CYS A 19 -44.12 6.02 9.33
CA CYS A 19 -42.85 5.63 9.98
C CYS A 19 -42.31 4.23 9.66
N ASN A 20 -42.96 3.42 8.82
CA ASN A 20 -42.50 2.04 8.54
C ASN A 20 -42.02 1.78 7.10
N LYS A 21 -41.63 2.81 6.33
CA LYS A 21 -41.10 2.66 4.96
C LYS A 21 -39.63 3.08 4.77
N PHE A 22 -38.80 2.90 5.80
CA PHE A 22 -37.35 2.81 5.65
C PHE A 22 -36.84 1.51 6.25
N LYS A 23 -37.28 0.37 5.70
CA LYS A 23 -36.47 -0.85 5.72
C LYS A 23 -35.90 -1.01 4.32
N SER A 24 -34.64 -0.63 4.18
CA SER A 24 -33.85 -0.94 3.00
C SER A 24 -33.59 -2.45 3.01
N ASP A 25 -34.28 -3.21 2.18
CA ASP A 25 -33.98 -4.62 1.89
C ASP A 25 -32.79 -4.71 0.90
N HIS A 26 -31.72 -3.96 1.18
CA HIS A 26 -30.46 -4.05 0.47
C HIS A 26 -29.39 -4.53 1.45
N HIS A 27 -28.61 -5.54 1.04
CA HIS A 27 -27.54 -6.19 1.82
C HIS A 27 -26.37 -5.25 2.20
N GLU A 28 -26.48 -3.96 1.91
CA GLU A 28 -25.45 -2.93 2.10
C GLU A 28 -25.89 -1.80 3.07
N ALA A 29 -27.05 -1.90 3.72
CA ALA A 29 -27.56 -0.88 4.65
C ALA A 29 -27.13 -1.06 6.11
N GLU A 30 -26.06 -1.82 6.38
CA GLU A 30 -25.51 -2.03 7.73
C GLU A 30 -24.02 -1.61 7.83
N LEU A 31 -23.62 -0.61 7.05
CA LEU A 31 -22.38 0.15 7.28
C LEU A 31 -22.71 1.48 7.95
N SER A 32 -23.45 1.44 9.07
CA SER A 32 -23.53 2.57 9.99
C SER A 32 -22.27 2.60 10.88
N ASP A 33 -21.70 3.79 11.01
CA ASP A 33 -20.44 4.13 11.69
C ASP A 33 -20.47 4.00 13.23
N GLU A 34 -21.00 2.90 13.78
CA GLU A 34 -21.18 2.71 15.23
C GLU A 34 -20.27 1.61 15.85
N TYR A 35 -19.32 1.04 15.10
CA TYR A 35 -18.59 -0.16 15.52
C TYR A 35 -17.07 0.00 15.64
N ALA A 36 -16.59 0.93 16.46
CA ALA A 36 -15.23 0.82 17.01
C ALA A 36 -15.15 -0.31 18.07
N THR A 37 -16.28 -0.73 18.66
CA THR A 37 -16.36 -1.75 19.72
C THR A 37 -16.48 -3.20 19.23
N ASN A 38 -16.90 -3.44 17.97
CA ASN A 38 -17.13 -4.80 17.41
C ASN A 38 -16.06 -5.30 16.41
N LEU A 39 -14.89 -4.67 16.32
CA LEU A 39 -13.78 -5.18 15.51
C LEU A 39 -13.11 -6.39 16.16
N THR A 40 -13.63 -7.59 15.91
CA THR A 40 -13.03 -8.86 16.32
C THR A 40 -11.92 -9.28 15.35
N ALA A 41 -10.99 -10.12 15.79
CA ALA A 41 -9.97 -10.68 14.90
C ALA A 41 -10.57 -11.38 13.66
N LYS A 42 -11.72 -12.05 13.83
CA LYS A 42 -12.44 -12.71 12.74
C LYS A 42 -12.99 -11.71 11.72
N SER A 43 -13.67 -10.65 12.17
CA SER A 43 -14.24 -9.65 11.26
C SER A 43 -13.14 -8.83 10.55
N ILE A 44 -12.01 -8.58 11.20
CA ILE A 44 -10.83 -7.97 10.59
C ILE A 44 -10.26 -8.86 9.47
N LEU A 45 -10.14 -10.18 9.70
CA LEU A 45 -9.66 -11.11 8.66
C LEU A 45 -10.62 -11.19 7.47
N GLN A 46 -11.93 -11.27 7.73
CA GLN A 46 -12.93 -11.28 6.66
C GLN A 46 -12.86 -10.02 5.79
N TYR A 47 -12.66 -8.87 6.42
CA TYR A 47 -12.43 -7.61 5.71
C TYR A 47 -11.15 -7.66 4.87
N ALA A 48 -10.02 -8.09 5.44
CA ALA A 48 -8.77 -8.22 4.71
C ALA A 48 -8.90 -9.15 3.50
N ASP A 49 -9.56 -10.31 3.67
CA ASP A 49 -9.79 -11.27 2.58
C ASP A 49 -10.68 -10.69 1.46
N GLN A 50 -11.62 -9.80 1.78
CA GLN A 50 -12.43 -9.08 0.79
C GLN A 50 -11.57 -8.09 -0.01
N ILE A 51 -10.70 -7.33 0.66
CA ILE A 51 -9.75 -6.43 0.01
C ILE A 51 -8.82 -7.21 -0.92
N ASP A 52 -8.24 -8.32 -0.43
CA ASP A 52 -7.34 -9.17 -1.21
C ASP A 52 -8.01 -9.69 -2.49
N LYS A 53 -9.27 -10.17 -2.39
CA LYS A 53 -10.06 -10.66 -3.53
C LYS A 53 -10.42 -9.58 -4.54
N ASN A 54 -10.61 -8.34 -4.09
CA ASN A 54 -11.00 -7.23 -4.95
C ASN A 54 -9.82 -6.35 -5.38
N SER A 55 -8.59 -6.68 -4.98
CA SER A 55 -7.38 -5.88 -5.21
C SER A 55 -7.18 -5.42 -6.66
N LEU A 56 -7.54 -6.26 -7.64
CA LEU A 56 -7.45 -5.93 -9.07
C LEU A 56 -8.42 -4.83 -9.54
N LYS A 57 -9.48 -4.56 -8.76
CA LYS A 57 -10.48 -3.53 -9.04
C LYS A 57 -10.23 -2.23 -8.29
N LEU A 58 -9.27 -2.23 -7.35
CA LEU A 58 -8.94 -1.07 -6.54
C LEU A 58 -8.01 -0.14 -7.32
N ASP A 59 -8.16 1.16 -7.07
CA ASP A 59 -7.23 2.15 -7.58
C ASP A 59 -5.87 1.92 -6.92
N LYS A 60 -4.83 1.71 -7.75
CA LYS A 60 -3.48 1.38 -7.28
C LYS A 60 -2.51 2.52 -7.60
N ASN A 61 -1.80 2.97 -6.57
CA ASN A 61 -0.60 3.80 -6.69
C ASN A 61 0.63 2.99 -6.26
N THR A 62 1.78 3.22 -6.88
CA THR A 62 3.01 2.50 -6.58
C THR A 62 4.16 3.49 -6.44
N SER A 63 5.14 3.21 -5.59
CA SER A 63 6.38 3.96 -5.47
C SER A 63 7.46 3.44 -6.42
N LEU A 64 8.53 4.22 -6.63
CA LEU A 64 9.74 3.70 -7.26
C LEU A 64 10.29 2.50 -6.48
N VAL A 65 11.15 1.72 -7.15
CA VAL A 65 11.98 0.70 -6.50
C VAL A 65 13.20 1.39 -5.92
N TYR A 66 13.21 1.51 -4.60
CA TYR A 66 14.30 2.11 -3.84
C TYR A 66 15.31 1.06 -3.43
N MET A 67 16.59 1.43 -3.42
CA MET A 67 17.71 0.55 -3.09
C MET A 67 18.60 1.20 -2.04
N ILE A 68 19.05 0.40 -1.07
CA ILE A 68 20.09 0.77 -0.10
C ILE A 68 20.95 -0.45 0.21
N GLY A 69 22.23 -0.41 -0.19
CA GLY A 69 23.06 -1.62 -0.21
C GLY A 69 22.40 -2.70 -1.08
N ASP A 70 22.25 -3.90 -0.53
CA ASP A 70 21.63 -5.04 -1.21
C ASP A 70 20.10 -5.10 -1.05
N LEU A 71 19.52 -4.24 -0.21
CA LEU A 71 18.08 -4.17 0.01
C LEU A 71 17.44 -3.32 -1.09
N SER A 72 16.51 -3.92 -1.81
CA SER A 72 15.56 -3.25 -2.70
C SER A 72 14.15 -3.31 -2.10
N PHE A 73 13.35 -2.26 -2.25
CA PHE A 73 11.95 -2.30 -1.85
C PHE A 73 11.10 -1.30 -2.63
N TYR A 74 9.80 -1.55 -2.67
CA TYR A 74 8.80 -0.62 -3.19
C TYR A 74 7.49 -0.75 -2.40
N VAL A 75 6.63 0.26 -2.52
CA VAL A 75 5.36 0.33 -1.80
C VAL A 75 4.22 0.48 -2.80
N GLU A 76 3.15 -0.27 -2.57
CA GLU A 76 1.87 -0.13 -3.25
C GLU A 76 0.82 0.39 -2.28
N LYS A 77 -0.07 1.25 -2.79
CA LYS A 77 -1.23 1.77 -2.07
C LYS A 77 -2.47 1.50 -2.88
N TYR A 78 -3.46 0.92 -2.22
CA TYR A 78 -4.75 0.59 -2.80
C TYR A 78 -5.82 1.46 -2.14
N THR A 79 -6.65 2.07 -2.97
CA THR A 79 -7.74 2.94 -2.54
C THR A 79 -9.08 2.49 -3.08
N GLU A 80 -10.11 2.65 -2.24
CA GLU A 80 -11.52 2.41 -2.60
C GLU A 80 -12.30 3.68 -2.25
N ASN A 81 -13.03 4.23 -3.22
CA ASN A 81 -13.80 5.47 -3.03
C ASN A 81 -12.97 6.63 -2.44
N GLY A 82 -11.72 6.76 -2.88
CA GLY A 82 -10.77 7.78 -2.40
C GLY A 82 -10.18 7.54 -1.01
N LYS A 83 -10.56 6.47 -0.30
CA LYS A 83 -10.01 6.10 1.01
C LYS A 83 -8.96 5.01 0.87
N THR A 84 -7.93 5.05 1.72
CA THR A 84 -6.88 4.01 1.74
C THR A 84 -7.44 2.76 2.40
N VAL A 85 -7.31 1.61 1.75
CA VAL A 85 -7.77 0.32 2.31
C VAL A 85 -6.62 -0.67 2.53
N LEU A 86 -5.54 -0.55 1.75
CA LEU A 86 -4.34 -1.38 1.87
C LEU A 86 -3.09 -0.58 1.46
N ILE A 87 -2.01 -0.73 2.24
CA ILE A 87 -0.66 -0.37 1.82
C ILE A 87 0.19 -1.64 1.91
N ALA A 88 0.92 -1.99 0.86
CA ALA A 88 1.80 -3.16 0.80
C ALA A 88 3.25 -2.72 0.54
N GLU A 89 4.15 -3.06 1.45
CA GLU A 89 5.60 -2.92 1.28
C GLU A 89 6.18 -4.25 0.80
N HIS A 90 6.89 -4.23 -0.33
CA HIS A 90 7.59 -5.38 -0.88
C HIS A 90 9.09 -5.11 -0.76
N ALA A 91 9.80 -5.93 0.02
CA ALA A 91 11.23 -5.78 0.27
C ALA A 91 11.99 -7.07 -0.09
N TYR A 92 13.11 -6.93 -0.79
CA TYR A 92 13.92 -8.02 -1.30
C TYR A 92 15.40 -7.75 -1.10
N ASN A 93 16.14 -8.75 -0.61
CA ASN A 93 17.57 -8.66 -0.38
C ASN A 93 18.29 -9.81 -1.11
N GLY A 94 18.65 -9.59 -2.38
CA GLY A 94 19.60 -10.42 -3.15
C GLY A 94 19.36 -11.94 -3.18
N GLY A 95 18.17 -12.42 -2.84
CA GLY A 95 17.81 -13.85 -2.73
C GLY A 95 17.87 -14.42 -1.31
N ALA A 96 18.52 -13.73 -0.38
CA ALA A 96 18.59 -14.08 1.04
C ALA A 96 17.25 -13.88 1.76
N SER A 97 16.51 -12.83 1.40
CA SER A 97 15.17 -12.63 1.96
C SER A 97 14.19 -11.98 1.00
N ASN A 98 12.92 -12.28 1.21
CA ASN A 98 11.78 -11.62 0.57
C ASN A 98 10.71 -11.38 1.63
N THR A 99 10.38 -10.13 1.89
CA THR A 99 9.38 -9.72 2.87
C THR A 99 8.28 -8.93 2.20
N VAL A 100 7.04 -9.31 2.49
CA VAL A 100 5.84 -8.53 2.16
C VAL A 100 5.19 -8.11 3.47
N LYS A 101 4.98 -6.82 3.67
CA LYS A 101 4.20 -6.28 4.79
C LYS A 101 2.95 -5.60 4.26
N GLU A 102 1.79 -5.97 4.78
CA GLU A 102 0.49 -5.46 4.36
C GLU A 102 -0.18 -4.78 5.53
N TYR A 103 -0.60 -3.54 5.33
CA TYR A 103 -1.25 -2.68 6.30
C TYR A 103 -2.69 -2.43 5.84
N TYR A 104 -3.67 -2.99 6.54
CA TYR A 104 -5.09 -2.86 6.18
C TYR A 104 -5.76 -1.78 7.02
N PHE A 105 -6.53 -0.94 6.35
CA PHE A 105 -7.18 0.22 6.93
C PHE A 105 -8.69 0.11 6.83
N ARG A 106 -9.39 0.54 7.89
CA ARG A 106 -10.84 0.72 7.87
C ARG A 106 -11.16 2.04 8.52
N ASN A 107 -11.88 2.91 7.82
CA ASN A 107 -12.20 4.27 8.27
C ASN A 107 -10.94 5.02 8.76
N ASP A 108 -9.89 5.02 7.93
CA ASP A 108 -8.58 5.67 8.18
C ASP A 108 -7.80 5.13 9.40
N SER A 109 -8.31 4.09 10.06
CA SER A 109 -7.64 3.41 11.17
C SER A 109 -6.94 2.14 10.67
N LEU A 110 -5.68 1.96 11.06
CA LEU A 110 -4.96 0.70 10.86
C LEU A 110 -5.59 -0.36 11.76
N ILE A 111 -6.03 -1.47 11.15
CA ILE A 111 -6.71 -2.57 11.88
C ILE A 111 -5.94 -3.90 11.81
N LEU A 112 -5.06 -4.07 10.82
CA LEU A 112 -4.28 -5.29 10.64
C LEU A 112 -2.93 -4.99 9.99
N GLU A 113 -1.86 -5.54 10.55
CA GLU A 113 -0.59 -5.75 9.85
C GLU A 113 -0.45 -7.25 9.57
N LYS A 114 -0.27 -7.64 8.30
CA LYS A 114 0.22 -8.98 7.92
C LYS A 114 1.69 -8.84 7.52
N ILE A 115 2.53 -9.74 7.99
CA ILE A 115 3.92 -9.86 7.51
C ILE A 115 4.13 -11.27 7.01
N ASN A 116 4.61 -11.40 5.79
CA ASN A 116 5.14 -12.64 5.23
C ASN A 116 6.63 -12.42 5.01
N ASN A 117 7.46 -13.15 5.74
CA ASN A 117 8.91 -13.10 5.59
C ASN A 117 9.42 -14.48 5.16
N GLN A 118 10.02 -14.52 3.99
CA GLN A 118 10.78 -15.66 3.50
C GLN A 118 12.27 -15.38 3.67
N LEU A 119 12.94 -16.28 4.38
CA LEU A 119 14.38 -16.29 4.57
C LEU A 119 14.96 -17.52 3.88
N SER A 120 16.05 -17.33 3.15
CA SER A 120 16.84 -18.40 2.56
C SER A 120 18.23 -18.37 3.19
N ASN A 121 18.66 -19.49 3.76
CA ASN A 121 20.01 -19.68 4.28
C ASN A 121 20.59 -21.01 3.77
N ASP A 122 21.83 -21.31 4.13
CA ASP A 122 22.50 -22.56 3.73
C ASP A 122 21.75 -23.81 4.23
N ASP A 123 21.03 -23.69 5.35
CA ASP A 123 20.21 -24.75 5.95
C ASP A 123 18.83 -24.92 5.30
N GLY A 124 18.47 -24.05 4.33
CA GLY A 124 17.24 -24.12 3.57
C GLY A 124 16.38 -22.86 3.61
N LYS A 125 15.08 -23.03 3.41
CA LYS A 125 14.11 -21.93 3.34
C LYS A 125 13.22 -21.94 4.58
N ILE A 126 13.07 -20.79 5.21
CA ILE A 126 12.16 -20.58 6.34
C ILE A 126 11.14 -19.50 5.94
N ILE A 127 9.86 -19.82 6.08
CA ILE A 127 8.77 -18.88 5.89
C ILE A 127 8.15 -18.59 7.26
N LYS A 128 8.04 -17.32 7.60
CA LYS A 128 7.39 -16.84 8.81
C LYS A 128 6.26 -15.88 8.43
N ASN A 129 5.05 -16.21 8.85
CA ASN A 129 3.91 -15.32 8.74
C ASN A 129 3.53 -14.79 10.11
N SER A 130 3.21 -13.50 10.21
CA SER A 130 2.61 -12.93 11.42
C SER A 130 1.43 -12.04 11.08
N ARG A 131 0.53 -11.91 12.05
CA ARG A 131 -0.64 -11.03 12.01
C ARG A 131 -0.68 -10.25 13.31
N THR A 132 -0.77 -8.94 13.20
CA THR A 132 -0.93 -8.04 14.33
C THR A 132 -2.24 -7.30 14.17
N TYR A 133 -3.14 -7.44 15.14
CA TYR A 133 -4.47 -6.86 15.12
C TYR A 133 -4.51 -5.62 15.99
N LEU A 134 -5.05 -4.54 15.43
CA LEU A 134 -5.12 -3.23 16.08
C LEU A 134 -6.56 -2.75 16.19
N ARG A 135 -6.85 -2.04 17.29
CA ARG A 135 -8.09 -1.28 17.49
C ARG A 135 -7.73 0.04 18.12
N SER A 136 -8.14 1.15 17.49
CA SER A 136 -7.81 2.50 17.95
C SER A 136 -6.29 2.68 18.13
N ASN A 137 -5.50 2.13 17.21
CA ASN A 137 -4.03 2.12 17.22
C ASN A 137 -3.37 1.31 18.36
N THR A 138 -4.13 0.55 19.14
CA THR A 138 -3.59 -0.35 20.17
C THR A 138 -3.61 -1.80 19.69
N VAL A 139 -2.48 -2.50 19.85
CA VAL A 139 -2.40 -3.93 19.56
C VAL A 139 -3.18 -4.71 20.62
N PHE A 140 -4.14 -5.53 20.19
CA PHE A 140 -4.91 -6.40 21.09
C PHE A 140 -4.70 -7.89 20.83
N LYS A 141 -4.12 -8.25 19.68
CA LYS A 141 -3.78 -9.64 19.36
C LYS A 141 -2.59 -9.69 18.40
N THR A 142 -1.70 -10.65 18.63
CA THR A 142 -0.64 -11.01 17.70
C THR A 142 -0.61 -12.51 17.52
N GLU A 143 -0.44 -12.95 16.29
CA GLU A 143 -0.34 -14.37 15.95
C GLU A 143 0.82 -14.60 15.00
N ASN A 144 1.43 -15.78 15.03
CA ASN A 144 2.43 -16.17 14.05
C ASN A 144 2.35 -17.66 13.67
N ARG A 145 3.00 -18.00 12.57
CA ARG A 145 3.30 -19.38 12.17
C ARG A 145 4.60 -19.40 11.38
N THR A 146 5.31 -20.52 11.43
CA THR A 146 6.59 -20.71 10.75
C THR A 146 6.63 -22.11 10.12
N ALA A 147 7.18 -22.22 8.91
CA ALA A 147 7.33 -23.50 8.20
C ALA A 147 8.50 -23.45 7.22
N ALA A 148 8.91 -24.62 6.71
CA ALA A 148 9.97 -24.74 5.72
C ALA A 148 9.50 -24.61 4.25
N SER A 149 8.19 -24.62 3.99
CA SER A 149 7.64 -24.51 2.63
C SER A 149 6.30 -23.76 2.60
N VAL A 150 5.89 -23.37 1.38
CA VAL A 150 4.62 -22.64 1.13
C VAL A 150 3.41 -23.55 1.37
N GLU A 151 3.52 -24.84 1.03
CA GLU A 151 2.47 -25.82 1.25
C GLU A 151 2.30 -26.06 2.76
N ALA A 152 3.41 -26.24 3.47
CA ALA A 152 3.41 -26.45 4.91
C ALA A 152 2.84 -25.23 5.66
N ILE A 153 3.32 -24.01 5.35
CA ILE A 153 2.84 -22.80 6.05
C ILE A 153 1.33 -22.61 5.88
N ASN A 154 0.77 -22.95 4.71
CA ASN A 154 -0.65 -22.78 4.43
C ASN A 154 -1.54 -23.75 5.22
N SER A 155 -1.05 -24.96 5.50
CA SER A 155 -1.76 -25.95 6.32
C SER A 155 -1.67 -25.68 7.82
N LEU A 156 -0.66 -24.94 8.28
CA LEU A 156 -0.45 -24.71 9.71
C LEU A 156 -1.38 -23.63 10.26
N PRO A 157 -2.01 -23.87 11.43
CA PRO A 157 -2.75 -22.84 12.13
C PRO A 157 -1.80 -21.75 12.62
N TYR A 158 -2.35 -20.55 12.79
CA TYR A 158 -1.68 -19.47 13.51
C TYR A 158 -1.68 -19.77 15.02
N ILE A 159 -0.61 -19.38 15.69
CA ILE A 159 -0.41 -19.53 17.13
C ILE A 159 -0.40 -18.14 17.75
N ASP A 160 -1.18 -17.97 18.82
CA ASP A 160 -1.25 -16.70 19.57
C ASP A 160 0.11 -16.40 20.24
N VAL A 161 0.57 -15.17 20.09
CA VAL A 161 1.79 -14.66 20.72
C VAL A 161 1.39 -13.77 21.89
N PRO A 162 1.85 -14.05 23.12
CA PRO A 162 1.60 -13.17 24.27
C PRO A 162 2.03 -11.74 23.98
N LEU A 163 1.14 -10.77 24.25
CA LEU A 163 1.43 -9.35 24.02
C LEU A 163 2.61 -8.83 24.86
N SER A 164 2.90 -9.46 25.99
CA SER A 164 4.08 -9.17 26.81
C SER A 164 5.42 -9.44 26.09
N LEU A 165 5.41 -10.26 25.03
CA LEU A 165 6.58 -10.51 24.18
C LEU A 165 6.64 -9.55 22.97
N ASN A 166 5.64 -8.70 22.79
CA ASN A 166 5.65 -7.70 21.72
C ASN A 166 6.48 -6.50 22.14
N ASN A 167 7.73 -6.46 21.69
CA ASN A 167 8.67 -5.37 21.98
C ASN A 167 8.40 -4.10 21.15
N LYS A 168 7.43 -4.11 20.21
CA LYS A 168 7.08 -2.92 19.42
C LYS A 168 6.08 -2.06 20.18
N ALA A 169 6.41 -0.78 20.36
CA ALA A 169 5.45 0.19 20.84
C ALA A 169 4.32 0.41 19.81
N ASP A 170 3.09 0.60 20.27
CA ASP A 170 1.92 0.87 19.42
C ASP A 170 2.17 2.03 18.42
N LYS A 171 2.91 3.05 18.86
CA LYS A 171 3.28 4.21 18.03
C LYS A 171 4.11 3.84 16.80
N THR A 172 4.88 2.76 16.85
CA THR A 172 5.73 2.31 15.75
C THR A 172 4.92 1.97 14.50
N TYR A 173 3.69 1.46 14.65
CA TYR A 173 2.84 1.16 13.50
C TYR A 173 2.42 2.43 12.73
N LEU A 174 2.08 3.49 13.46
CA LEU A 174 1.73 4.78 12.85
C LEU A 174 2.94 5.44 12.18
N GLU A 175 4.11 5.36 12.81
CA GLU A 175 5.37 5.87 12.24
C GLU A 175 5.77 5.10 10.97
N ASN A 176 5.55 3.78 10.93
CA ASN A 176 5.73 2.97 9.73
C ASN A 176 4.80 3.43 8.61
N VAL A 177 3.49 3.57 8.89
CA VAL A 177 2.51 4.04 7.89
C VAL A 177 2.88 5.43 7.36
N LYS A 178 3.33 6.35 8.22
CA LYS A 178 3.84 7.65 7.79
C LYS A 178 5.02 7.49 6.81
N THR A 179 6.01 6.68 7.18
CA THR A 179 7.19 6.42 6.34
C THR A 179 6.78 5.85 4.99
N LEU A 180 5.82 4.92 4.94
CA LEU A 180 5.33 4.36 3.67
C LEU A 180 4.64 5.40 2.79
N ASN A 181 3.94 6.38 3.37
CA ASN A 181 3.41 7.50 2.61
C ASN A 181 4.53 8.40 2.07
N ASP A 182 5.59 8.63 2.83
CA ASP A 182 6.77 9.37 2.35
C ASP A 182 7.45 8.65 1.16
N VAL A 183 7.51 7.32 1.20
CA VAL A 183 8.00 6.47 0.10
C VAL A 183 7.10 6.63 -1.14
N LEU A 184 5.78 6.53 -0.98
CA LEU A 184 4.82 6.68 -2.08
C LEU A 184 4.85 8.05 -2.73
N ASN A 185 5.09 9.10 -1.94
CA ASN A 185 5.15 10.48 -2.41
C ASN A 185 6.54 10.86 -2.97
N GLY A 186 7.56 10.02 -2.76
CA GLY A 186 8.94 10.34 -3.12
C GLY A 186 9.43 11.62 -2.41
N SER A 187 9.13 11.74 -1.12
CA SER A 187 9.48 12.90 -0.28
C SER A 187 10.54 12.55 0.76
N ASP A 188 11.08 13.58 1.43
CA ASP A 188 12.14 13.43 2.43
C ASP A 188 13.36 12.66 1.86
N LYS A 189 13.80 11.59 2.50
CA LYS A 189 14.93 10.77 2.03
C LYS A 189 14.66 10.02 0.73
N PHE A 190 13.41 9.95 0.29
CA PHE A 190 12.98 9.29 -0.95
C PHE A 190 12.85 10.25 -2.14
N GLU A 191 13.19 11.52 -1.96
CA GLU A 191 13.27 12.48 -3.06
C GLU A 191 14.45 12.15 -3.98
N MET A 192 14.14 11.74 -5.21
CA MET A 192 15.11 11.26 -6.19
C MET A 192 15.42 12.31 -7.25
N VAL A 193 16.71 12.43 -7.58
CA VAL A 193 17.23 13.25 -8.68
C VAL A 193 18.07 12.40 -9.61
N PHE A 194 18.20 12.84 -10.86
CA PHE A 194 18.99 12.15 -11.87
C PHE A 194 20.47 12.18 -11.53
N GLU A 195 21.12 11.01 -11.57
CA GLU A 195 22.58 10.92 -11.48
C GLU A 195 23.21 10.67 -12.85
N ASN A 196 22.77 9.62 -13.54
CA ASN A 196 23.25 9.27 -14.88
C ASN A 196 22.27 8.32 -15.59
N ILE A 197 22.60 8.00 -16.85
CA ILE A 197 21.99 6.91 -17.61
C ILE A 197 23.10 5.94 -18.03
N THR A 198 22.90 4.65 -17.78
CA THR A 198 23.87 3.60 -18.10
C THR A 198 23.35 2.74 -19.24
N THR A 199 24.23 2.36 -20.15
CA THR A 199 23.93 1.45 -21.26
C THR A 199 24.80 0.22 -21.14
N TYR A 200 24.16 -0.93 -20.96
CA TYR A 200 24.73 -2.25 -21.11
C TYR A 200 24.32 -2.81 -22.49
N PRO A 201 24.97 -3.88 -23.00
CA PRO A 201 24.70 -4.41 -24.34
C PRO A 201 23.22 -4.63 -24.64
N ASP A 202 22.46 -5.14 -23.67
CA ASP A 202 21.05 -5.53 -23.84
C ASP A 202 20.06 -4.69 -23.01
N SER A 203 20.54 -3.74 -22.20
CA SER A 203 19.68 -3.01 -21.26
C SER A 203 20.19 -1.60 -20.98
N ARG A 204 19.26 -0.68 -20.72
CA ARG A 204 19.58 0.71 -20.35
C ARG A 204 18.88 1.06 -19.06
N TYR A 205 19.55 1.76 -18.17
CA TYR A 205 18.99 2.17 -16.89
C TYR A 205 19.18 3.66 -16.66
N ILE A 206 18.09 4.35 -16.36
CA ILE A 206 18.13 5.68 -15.73
C ILE A 206 18.45 5.43 -14.26
N ILE A 207 19.53 6.04 -13.76
CA ILE A 207 19.95 5.92 -12.37
C ILE A 207 19.60 7.21 -11.65
N LEU A 208 18.87 7.05 -10.54
CA LEU A 208 18.48 8.12 -9.66
C LEU A 208 19.16 7.94 -8.30
N LYS A 209 19.47 9.06 -7.66
CA LYS A 209 19.99 9.10 -6.29
C LYS A 209 19.12 10.01 -5.42
N SER A 210 19.10 9.73 -4.12
CA SER A 210 18.58 10.65 -3.13
C SER A 210 19.40 11.93 -3.10
N LYS A 211 18.77 13.05 -2.77
CA LYS A 211 19.49 14.31 -2.45
C LYS A 211 20.33 14.20 -1.17
N ILE A 212 20.01 13.24 -0.29
CA ILE A 212 20.75 12.99 0.94
C ILE A 212 21.93 12.08 0.63
N GLN A 213 23.12 12.45 1.09
CA GLN A 213 24.33 11.66 0.91
C GLN A 213 24.21 10.28 1.61
N ASN A 214 24.73 9.23 0.96
CA ASN A 214 24.69 7.84 1.47
C ASN A 214 23.27 7.32 1.78
N SER A 215 22.28 7.81 1.04
CA SER A 215 20.88 7.42 1.16
C SER A 215 20.48 6.50 0.00
N TYR A 216 19.18 6.37 -0.24
CA TYR A 216 18.60 5.51 -1.26
C TYR A 216 19.02 5.90 -2.68
N SER A 217 19.08 4.90 -3.55
CA SER A 217 19.10 5.06 -5.01
C SER A 217 17.85 4.41 -5.61
N ALA A 218 17.60 4.66 -6.89
CA ALA A 218 16.60 3.95 -7.67
C ALA A 218 17.11 3.76 -9.10
N SER A 219 16.67 2.70 -9.76
CA SER A 219 16.96 2.48 -11.17
C SER A 219 15.67 2.24 -11.94
N ILE A 220 15.62 2.74 -13.18
CA ILE A 220 14.48 2.56 -14.08
C ILE A 220 15.00 1.96 -15.38
N LEU A 221 14.53 0.76 -15.70
CA LEU A 221 14.84 0.04 -16.93
C LEU A 221 14.15 0.71 -18.13
N VAL A 222 14.93 1.00 -19.16
CA VAL A 222 14.47 1.60 -20.42
C VAL A 222 14.45 0.53 -21.50
N LYS A 223 13.24 0.04 -21.84
CA LYS A 223 13.03 -0.95 -22.91
C LYS A 223 12.83 -0.28 -24.28
N GLU A 224 12.11 0.83 -24.31
CA GLU A 224 11.79 1.60 -25.51
C GLU A 224 12.39 3.01 -25.39
N LYS A 225 12.89 3.55 -26.51
CA LYS A 225 13.44 4.91 -26.58
C LYS A 225 12.40 5.89 -27.11
N ASP A 226 12.46 7.10 -26.59
CA ASP A 226 11.81 8.28 -27.15
C ASP A 226 12.79 9.46 -27.16
N GLN A 227 12.32 10.62 -27.62
CA GLN A 227 13.13 11.84 -27.70
C GLN A 227 13.72 12.24 -26.34
N PHE A 228 12.99 12.00 -25.24
CA PHE A 228 13.48 12.34 -23.92
C PHE A 228 14.65 11.44 -23.50
N ILE A 229 14.53 10.13 -23.76
CA ILE A 229 15.65 9.20 -23.55
C ILE A 229 16.86 9.57 -24.41
N ASP A 230 16.66 9.95 -25.67
CA ASP A 230 17.76 10.39 -26.54
C ASP A 230 18.45 11.66 -25.99
N SER A 231 17.71 12.61 -25.43
CA SER A 231 18.29 13.77 -24.73
C SER A 231 19.09 13.38 -23.49
N LEU A 232 18.59 12.45 -22.67
CA LEU A 232 19.32 11.94 -21.51
C LEU A 232 20.64 11.26 -21.92
N LEU A 233 20.64 10.54 -23.05
CA LEU A 233 21.83 9.85 -23.57
C LEU A 233 22.85 10.83 -24.15
N ASN A 234 22.40 11.85 -24.89
CA ASN A 234 23.28 12.79 -25.57
C ASN A 234 23.87 13.85 -24.63
N SER A 235 23.10 14.31 -23.65
CA SER A 235 23.51 15.39 -22.74
C SER A 235 23.17 15.10 -21.27
N PRO A 236 23.64 13.99 -20.67
CA PRO A 236 23.28 13.61 -19.30
C PRO A 236 23.63 14.69 -18.26
N ILE A 237 24.70 15.46 -18.50
CA ILE A 237 25.12 16.52 -17.58
C ILE A 237 24.07 17.62 -17.41
N ASP A 238 23.26 17.89 -18.44
CA ASP A 238 22.22 18.93 -18.40
C ASP A 238 21.06 18.56 -17.47
N PHE A 239 20.93 17.28 -17.14
CA PHE A 239 19.88 16.74 -16.28
C PHE A 239 20.39 16.38 -14.88
N LYS A 240 21.71 16.44 -14.65
CA LYS A 240 22.31 16.01 -13.38
C LYS A 240 21.72 16.80 -12.21
N ASP A 241 21.41 16.08 -11.13
CA ASP A 241 20.79 16.59 -9.90
C ASP A 241 19.38 17.21 -10.10
N GLN A 242 18.75 17.01 -11.27
CA GLN A 242 17.37 17.43 -11.52
C GLN A 242 16.38 16.31 -11.20
N LYS A 243 15.22 16.69 -10.65
CA LYS A 243 14.08 15.78 -10.53
C LYS A 243 13.45 15.60 -11.91
N LEU A 244 13.49 14.38 -12.43
CA LEU A 244 12.91 14.06 -13.72
C LEU A 244 11.40 13.80 -13.60
N ASN A 245 10.63 14.30 -14.57
CA ASN A 245 9.21 14.00 -14.69
C ASN A 245 9.03 12.76 -15.58
N LEU A 246 9.13 11.57 -14.98
CA LEU A 246 9.07 10.29 -15.69
C LEU A 246 7.79 9.53 -15.39
N LYS A 247 7.28 8.83 -16.38
CA LYS A 247 6.29 7.76 -16.18
C LYS A 247 7.01 6.41 -16.16
N TRP A 248 6.59 5.56 -15.25
CA TRP A 248 7.15 4.22 -15.08
C TRP A 248 6.09 3.29 -14.51
N ARG A 249 6.32 1.98 -14.58
CA ARG A 249 5.49 0.95 -13.96
C ARG A 249 6.37 -0.15 -13.37
N ILE A 250 5.92 -0.81 -12.30
CA ILE A 250 6.63 -1.98 -11.80
C ILE A 250 6.30 -3.19 -12.67
N GLN A 251 7.33 -3.89 -13.14
CA GLN A 251 7.23 -5.19 -13.78
C GLN A 251 8.34 -6.08 -13.24
N ASP A 252 8.00 -7.28 -12.79
CA ASP A 252 8.97 -8.26 -12.27
C ASP A 252 9.89 -7.70 -11.17
N LYS A 253 9.34 -6.84 -10.30
CA LYS A 253 10.02 -6.11 -9.21
C LYS A 253 11.00 -5.02 -9.64
N GLU A 254 11.02 -4.65 -10.92
CA GLU A 254 11.81 -3.54 -11.45
C GLU A 254 10.91 -2.40 -11.91
N ALA A 255 11.37 -1.16 -11.76
CA ALA A 255 10.71 -0.03 -12.39
C ALA A 255 11.08 0.00 -13.89
N VAL A 256 10.08 0.00 -14.75
CA VAL A 256 10.23 0.06 -16.21
C VAL A 256 9.67 1.38 -16.71
N TYR A 257 10.49 2.10 -17.48
CA TYR A 257 10.12 3.36 -18.11
C TYR A 257 8.93 3.19 -19.06
N VAL A 258 8.01 4.14 -19.02
CA VAL A 258 6.87 4.23 -19.94
C VAL A 258 7.08 5.49 -20.80
N PRO A 259 7.29 5.35 -22.12
CA PRO A 259 7.46 6.47 -23.03
C PRO A 259 6.35 7.49 -22.91
N VAL A 260 6.70 8.77 -22.94
CA VAL A 260 5.74 9.87 -22.82
C VAL A 260 5.52 10.46 -24.21
N ASN A 261 4.34 10.24 -24.79
CA ASN A 261 3.99 10.90 -26.04
C ASN A 261 3.98 12.43 -25.83
N ASN A 262 4.97 13.13 -26.40
CA ASN A 262 5.08 14.58 -26.65
C ASN A 262 4.88 15.59 -25.50
N ASN A 263 4.72 15.18 -24.23
CA ASN A 263 4.50 16.10 -23.10
C ASN A 263 5.55 15.97 -21.98
N THR A 264 6.84 16.01 -22.32
CA THR A 264 7.93 16.07 -21.34
C THR A 264 8.32 17.51 -21.04
N SER A 265 7.96 17.98 -19.84
CA SER A 265 8.29 19.31 -19.29
C SER A 265 9.70 19.39 -18.69
N ALA A 266 10.69 18.75 -19.31
CA ALA A 266 12.07 18.87 -18.87
C ALA A 266 12.70 20.08 -19.57
N ASN A 267 13.21 21.05 -18.81
CA ASN A 267 13.81 22.28 -19.35
C ASN A 267 14.97 22.02 -20.33
N GLY A 268 15.58 20.83 -20.32
CA GLY A 268 16.61 20.41 -21.27
C GLY A 268 16.11 20.07 -22.68
N LEU A 269 14.81 19.87 -22.90
CA LEU A 269 14.23 19.66 -24.25
C LEU A 269 13.87 20.97 -24.97
N ASN A 270 13.87 22.10 -24.25
CA ASN A 270 13.52 23.43 -24.79
C ASN A 270 14.76 24.25 -25.18
N ARG A 271 15.90 23.61 -25.44
CA ARG A 271 17.13 24.26 -25.90
C ARG A 271 17.49 23.82 -27.30
#